data_AF-A0A351YGA2-F1
#
_entry.id   AF-A0A351YGA2-F1
#
_cell.length_a   1.000
_cell.length_b   1.000
_cell.length_c   1.000
_cell.angle_alpha   90.00
_cell.angle_beta   90.00
_cell.angle_gamma   90.00
#
_symmetry.space_group_name_H-M   'P 1'
#
loop_
_entity.id
_entity.type
_entity.pdbx_description
1 polymer ?
#
loop_
_entity_poly.entity_id
_entity_poly.type
_entity_poly.pdbx_seq_one_letter_code
_entity_poly.pdbx_strand_id
1 'polypeptide(L)'
;MCEFRLADVSAPTLLSPTIIPQDTVANPRSPEEPFYDLVDEMPEFPGGQDSLFSFIKRQKRPDTCAMGRIIMRFVVEKDGSLTHLEVLRGIDAEADSFAIRTVRAMPRWKPGR
;
A
#
# COMPACT_ATOMS: atom_id res chain seq x y z
N MET A 1 -30.29 -42.40 -19.62
CA MET A 1 -29.58 -43.31 -20.54
C MET A 1 -29.57 -42.68 -21.94
N CYS A 2 -28.59 -43.05 -22.77
CA CYS A 2 -28.08 -42.42 -24.02
C CYS A 2 -26.89 -41.47 -23.75
N GLU A 3 -25.65 -42.00 -23.58
CA GLU A 3 -24.66 -42.42 -24.60
C GLU A 3 -23.84 -41.22 -25.13
N PHE A 4 -22.69 -40.92 -24.54
CA PHE A 4 -21.35 -41.43 -24.87
C PHE A 4 -21.04 -41.47 -26.39
N ARG A 5 -20.37 -40.43 -26.89
CA ARG A 5 -19.47 -40.60 -28.03
C ARG A 5 -18.18 -39.81 -27.79
N LEU A 6 -17.11 -40.60 -27.65
CA LEU A 6 -15.72 -40.21 -27.60
C LEU A 6 -15.30 -39.69 -28.98
N ALA A 7 -14.77 -38.48 -29.05
CA ALA A 7 -13.93 -38.04 -30.17
C ALA A 7 -12.51 -37.82 -29.62
N ASP A 8 -11.61 -38.52 -30.28
CA ASP A 8 -10.21 -38.73 -29.98
C ASP A 8 -9.34 -37.50 -30.26
N VAL A 9 -8.17 -37.55 -29.63
CA VAL A 9 -7.04 -36.64 -29.52
C VAL A 9 -6.69 -35.82 -30.78
N SER A 10 -6.28 -34.55 -30.57
CA SER A 10 -5.11 -33.90 -31.21
C SER A 10 -5.27 -32.38 -31.32
N ALA A 11 -4.71 -31.65 -30.35
CA ALA A 11 -4.12 -30.34 -30.63
C ALA A 11 -2.95 -30.10 -29.66
N PRO A 12 -1.70 -30.20 -30.15
CA PRO A 12 -0.51 -29.90 -29.36
C PRO A 12 -0.33 -28.39 -29.16
N THR A 13 -0.10 -28.04 -27.89
CA THR A 13 0.78 -27.01 -27.32
C THR A 13 1.00 -25.65 -28.01
N LEU A 14 1.16 -24.67 -27.12
CA LEU A 14 1.81 -23.35 -27.22
C LEU A 14 0.85 -22.16 -27.35
N LEU A 15 1.25 -21.10 -26.65
CA LEU A 15 0.77 -19.71 -26.57
C LEU A 15 0.22 -19.41 -25.17
N SER A 16 0.80 -18.66 -24.25
CA SER A 16 2.08 -17.97 -24.03
C SER A 16 1.99 -17.56 -22.53
N PRO A 17 3.08 -17.39 -21.76
CA PRO A 17 2.95 -16.70 -20.49
C PRO A 17 2.43 -15.28 -20.78
N THR A 18 1.27 -14.90 -20.23
CA THR A 18 0.82 -13.50 -20.21
C THR A 18 1.79 -12.73 -19.33
N ILE A 19 2.87 -12.26 -19.95
CA ILE A 19 3.68 -11.16 -19.47
C ILE A 19 2.74 -9.96 -19.44
N ILE A 20 2.43 -9.51 -18.23
CA ILE A 20 1.75 -8.24 -18.01
C ILE A 20 2.67 -7.18 -18.67
N PRO A 21 2.20 -6.41 -19.67
CA PRO A 21 2.99 -5.32 -20.20
C PRO A 21 3.15 -4.29 -19.08
N GLN A 22 4.39 -4.11 -18.60
CA GLN A 22 4.74 -2.93 -17.81
C GLN A 22 4.67 -1.74 -18.77
N ASP A 23 3.53 -1.04 -18.73
CA ASP A 23 3.31 0.18 -19.48
C ASP A 23 4.42 1.17 -19.13
N THR A 24 5.18 1.51 -20.17
CA THR A 24 6.27 2.47 -20.16
C THR A 24 5.64 3.86 -20.13
N VAL A 25 5.50 4.46 -18.96
CA VAL A 25 5.23 5.90 -18.86
C VAL A 25 6.55 6.68 -18.98
N ALA A 26 6.99 6.90 -20.21
CA ALA A 26 8.11 7.79 -20.52
C ALA A 26 7.66 9.25 -20.34
N ASN A 27 7.93 9.86 -19.17
CA ASN A 27 7.86 11.30 -18.99
C ASN A 27 9.25 11.87 -18.64
N PRO A 28 10.04 12.33 -19.62
CA PRO A 28 11.38 12.84 -19.38
C PRO A 28 11.32 14.31 -18.92
N ARG A 29 11.03 14.57 -17.63
CA ARG A 29 11.10 15.95 -17.07
C ARG A 29 11.06 16.08 -15.54
N SER A 30 11.60 15.15 -14.78
CA SER A 30 11.91 15.40 -13.37
C SER A 30 13.20 14.66 -12.99
N PRO A 31 14.08 15.21 -12.14
CA PRO A 31 15.04 14.38 -11.44
C PRO A 31 14.22 13.40 -10.58
N GLU A 32 13.97 12.23 -11.15
CA GLU A 32 13.32 11.12 -10.49
C GLU A 32 14.26 10.64 -9.39
N GLU A 33 13.93 10.99 -8.16
CA GLU A 33 14.56 10.37 -7.01
C GLU A 33 14.36 8.86 -7.13
N PRO A 34 15.43 8.05 -7.06
CA PRO A 34 15.30 6.61 -7.24
C PRO A 34 14.43 6.06 -6.10
N PHE A 35 13.22 5.62 -6.44
CA PHE A 35 12.39 4.82 -5.56
C PHE A 35 13.07 3.44 -5.43
N TYR A 36 13.61 3.14 -4.26
CA TYR A 36 14.20 1.83 -3.95
C TYR A 36 13.07 0.85 -3.62
N ASP A 37 12.77 -0.06 -4.56
CA ASP A 37 11.79 -1.15 -4.36
C ASP A 37 12.38 -2.33 -3.56
N LEU A 38 13.72 -2.40 -3.49
CA LEU A 38 14.48 -3.31 -2.64
C LEU A 38 15.05 -2.52 -1.46
N VAL A 39 14.34 -2.56 -0.34
CA VAL A 39 14.80 -2.02 0.94
C VAL A 39 15.18 -3.22 1.82
N ASP A 40 16.44 -3.27 2.27
CA ASP A 40 16.96 -4.32 3.15
C ASP A 40 16.36 -4.19 4.55
N GLU A 41 16.11 -2.95 4.99
CA GLU A 41 15.52 -2.60 6.27
C GLU A 41 14.17 -1.89 6.10
N MET A 42 13.07 -2.44 6.61
CA MET A 42 11.77 -1.77 6.55
C MET A 42 11.74 -0.51 7.45
N PRO A 43 11.02 0.57 7.04
CA PRO A 43 10.90 1.76 7.86
C PRO A 43 10.20 1.45 9.19
N GLU A 44 10.73 1.97 10.29
CA GLU A 44 10.25 1.69 11.64
C GLU A 44 9.79 2.97 12.36
N PHE A 45 8.65 2.90 13.05
CA PHE A 45 8.22 3.97 13.95
C PHE A 45 9.21 4.09 15.13
N PRO A 46 9.54 5.31 15.62
CA PRO A 46 10.41 5.44 16.78
C PRO A 46 9.80 4.74 18.00
N GLY A 47 10.47 3.68 18.46
CA GLY A 47 9.97 2.82 19.55
C GLY A 47 9.15 1.62 19.07
N GLY A 48 9.24 1.26 17.78
CA GLY A 48 8.64 0.06 17.21
C GLY A 48 7.13 0.13 17.00
N GLN A 49 6.53 -1.01 16.64
CA GLN A 49 5.10 -1.11 16.38
C GLN A 49 4.24 -0.85 17.63
N ASP A 50 4.66 -1.27 18.82
CA ASP A 50 3.94 -1.03 20.08
C ASP A 50 3.75 0.46 20.38
N SER A 51 4.78 1.26 20.13
CA SER A 51 4.73 2.71 20.29
C SER A 51 3.78 3.36 19.30
N LEU A 52 3.74 2.86 18.07
CA LEU A 52 2.79 3.30 17.04
C LEU A 52 1.35 2.99 17.47
N PHE A 53 1.05 1.76 17.89
CA PHE A 53 -0.28 1.39 18.35
C PHE A 53 -0.73 2.20 19.57
N SER A 54 0.19 2.43 20.51
CA SER A 54 -0.08 3.27 21.68
C SER A 54 -0.32 4.73 21.30
N PHE A 55 0.42 5.26 20.33
CA PHE A 55 0.22 6.60 19.80
C PHE A 55 -1.16 6.76 19.17
N ILE A 56 -1.56 5.80 18.33
CA ILE A 56 -2.88 5.80 17.68
C ILE A 56 -4.00 5.67 18.73
N LYS A 57 -3.83 4.81 19.74
CA LYS A 57 -4.81 4.64 20.83
C LYS A 57 -4.96 5.89 21.70
N ARG A 58 -3.88 6.65 21.90
CA ARG A 58 -3.92 7.92 22.64
C ARG A 58 -4.68 9.01 21.88
N GLN A 59 -4.77 8.91 20.56
CA GLN A 59 -5.48 9.90 19.77
C GLN A 59 -6.99 9.71 19.91
N LYS A 60 -7.69 10.77 20.27
CA LYS A 60 -9.14 10.74 20.50
C LYS A 60 -9.89 10.62 19.17
N ARG A 61 -10.39 9.41 18.87
CA ARG A 61 -11.32 9.18 17.76
C ARG A 61 -12.68 9.79 18.08
N PRO A 62 -13.35 10.49 17.14
CA PRO A 62 -14.71 10.97 17.36
C PRO A 62 -15.68 9.78 17.48
N ASP A 63 -16.68 9.90 18.37
CA ASP A 63 -17.67 8.84 18.63
C ASP A 63 -18.58 8.53 17.42
N THR A 64 -18.67 9.49 16.50
CA THR A 64 -19.36 9.39 15.21
C THR A 64 -18.58 8.60 14.16
N CYS A 65 -17.32 8.26 14.42
CA CYS A 65 -16.46 7.56 13.49
C CYS A 65 -16.89 6.09 13.34
N ALA A 66 -17.21 5.69 12.11
CA ALA A 66 -17.51 4.30 11.80
C ALA A 66 -16.35 3.36 12.18
N MET A 67 -16.68 2.23 12.80
CA MET A 67 -15.70 1.19 13.09
C MET A 67 -15.38 0.39 11.82
N GLY A 68 -14.11 0.33 11.48
CA GLY A 68 -13.63 -0.53 10.40
C GLY A 68 -12.13 -0.38 10.16
N ARG A 69 -11.67 -0.91 9.03
CA ARG A 69 -10.26 -0.88 8.63
C ARG A 69 -10.05 0.14 7.51
N ILE A 70 -9.25 1.16 7.79
CA ILE A 70 -8.76 2.12 6.80
C ILE A 70 -7.39 1.64 6.32
N ILE A 71 -7.17 1.64 5.00
CA ILE A 71 -5.88 1.31 4.41
C ILE A 71 -5.35 2.57 3.74
N MET A 72 -4.16 3.00 4.15
CA MET A 72 -3.47 4.15 3.58
C MET A 72 -2.07 3.74 3.14
N ARG A 73 -1.58 4.40 2.09
CA ARG A 73 -0.19 4.36 1.65
C ARG A 73 0.46 5.71 1.94
N PHE A 74 1.72 5.67 2.31
CA PHE A 74 2.57 6.84 2.46
C PHE A 74 4.02 6.44 2.21
N VAL A 75 4.84 7.42 1.88
CA VAL A 75 6.28 7.25 1.65
C VAL A 75 7.02 7.81 2.86
N VAL A 76 8.01 7.07 3.32
CA VAL A 76 8.94 7.52 4.37
C VAL A 76 10.20 8.00 3.68
N GLU A 77 10.45 9.30 3.76
CA GLU A 77 11.65 9.94 3.21
C GLU A 77 12.90 9.55 4.02
N LYS A 78 14.08 9.76 3.44
CA LYS A 78 15.39 9.54 4.10
C LYS A 78 15.56 10.36 5.38
N ASP A 79 14.85 11.47 5.49
CA ASP A 79 14.80 12.34 6.66
C ASP A 79 13.86 11.86 7.78
N GLY A 80 13.14 10.75 7.55
CA GLY A 80 12.10 10.24 8.44
C GLY A 80 10.76 10.99 8.34
N SER A 81 10.63 11.89 7.36
CA SER A 81 9.38 12.62 7.10
C SER A 81 8.41 11.75 6.30
N LEU A 82 7.11 11.96 6.51
CA LEU A 82 6.05 11.26 5.78
C LEU A 82 5.55 12.12 4.62
N THR A 83 5.66 11.61 3.40
CA THR A 83 5.20 12.24 2.16
C THR A 83 4.21 11.32 1.43
N HIS A 84 3.55 11.83 0.39
CA HIS A 84 2.64 11.04 -0.46
C HIS A 84 1.56 10.25 0.30
N LEU A 85 0.87 10.92 1.22
CA LEU A 85 -0.25 10.36 1.98
C LEU A 85 -1.46 10.13 1.06
N GLU A 86 -1.81 8.87 0.80
CA GLU A 86 -2.97 8.50 0.01
C GLU A 86 -3.83 7.44 0.74
N VAL A 87 -5.14 7.64 0.74
CA VAL A 87 -6.11 6.70 1.30
C VAL A 87 -6.55 5.75 0.21
N LEU A 88 -6.15 4.48 0.30
CA LEU A 88 -6.52 3.44 -0.67
C LEU A 88 -7.94 2.95 -0.43
N ARG A 89 -8.30 2.72 0.84
CA ARG A 89 -9.64 2.32 1.26
C ARG A 89 -10.04 3.10 2.50
N GLY A 90 -10.94 4.06 2.30
CA GLY A 90 -11.63 4.80 3.36
C GLY A 90 -12.95 4.15 3.73
N ILE A 91 -13.54 4.62 4.83
CA ILE A 91 -14.87 4.20 5.29
C ILE A 91 -15.82 5.39 5.23
N ASP A 92 -15.40 6.50 5.81
CA ASP A 92 -16.17 7.72 5.94
C ASP A 92 -15.22 8.91 5.94
N ALA A 93 -15.68 10.07 5.45
CA ALA A 93 -14.84 11.26 5.32
C ALA A 93 -14.30 11.74 6.67
N GLU A 94 -15.06 11.56 7.75
CA GLU A 94 -14.62 11.91 9.11
C GLU A 94 -13.48 10.99 9.60
N ALA A 95 -13.60 9.69 9.30
CA ALA A 95 -12.62 8.69 9.67
C ALA A 95 -11.31 8.88 8.89
N ASP A 96 -11.40 9.19 7.60
CA ASP A 96 -10.27 9.44 6.73
C ASP A 96 -9.52 10.72 7.14
N SER A 97 -10.25 11.80 7.44
CA SER A 97 -9.69 13.05 7.96
C SER A 97 -8.95 12.84 9.28
N PHE A 98 -9.52 12.06 10.18
CA PHE A 98 -8.87 11.67 11.44
C PHE A 98 -7.59 10.86 11.20
N ALA A 99 -7.62 9.90 10.27
CA ALA A 99 -6.46 9.08 9.93
C ALA A 99 -5.33 9.93 9.34
N ILE A 100 -5.63 10.82 8.39
CA ILE A 100 -4.66 11.75 7.80
C ILE A 100 -4.06 12.67 8.87
N ARG A 101 -4.89 13.23 9.75
CA ARG A 101 -4.42 14.08 10.86
C ARG A 101 -3.50 13.31 11.81
N THR A 102 -3.86 12.06 12.12
CA THR A 102 -3.05 11.20 13.00
C THR A 102 -1.69 10.91 12.39
N VAL A 103 -1.64 10.56 11.10
CA VAL A 103 -0.37 10.29 10.41
C VAL A 103 0.48 11.55 10.28
N ARG A 104 -0.10 12.71 9.99
CA ARG A 104 0.62 13.99 9.97
C ARG A 104 1.17 14.41 11.33
N ALA A 105 0.54 13.98 12.42
CA ALA A 105 0.98 14.26 13.78
C ALA A 105 2.06 13.27 14.28
N MET A 106 2.42 12.26 13.47
CA MET A 106 3.44 11.30 13.87
C MET A 106 4.82 11.96 13.96
N PRO A 107 5.67 11.52 14.91
CA PRO A 107 7.08 11.90 14.94
C PRO A 107 7.82 11.36 13.72
N ARG A 108 9.07 11.81 13.53
CA ARG A 108 9.93 11.34 12.44
C ARG A 108 10.16 9.84 12.54
N TRP A 109 9.89 9.14 11.45
CA TRP A 109 10.10 7.70 11.32
C TRP A 109 11.58 7.40 11.11
N LYS A 110 12.00 6.18 11.43
CA LYS A 110 13.31 5.68 11.00
C LYS A 110 13.17 5.26 9.53
N PRO A 111 13.92 5.86 8.60
CA PRO A 111 13.88 5.46 7.21
C PRO A 111 14.38 4.02 7.07
N GLY A 112 13.78 3.29 6.14
CA GLY A 112 14.34 2.02 5.71
C GLY A 112 15.62 2.23 4.91
N ARG A 113 16.49 1.22 4.86
CA ARG A 113 17.79 1.29 4.20
C ARG A 113 18.04 0.16 3.23
#